data_AF-A0A009GP65-F1
#
_entry.id   AF-A0A009GP65-F1
#
_cell.length_a   1.000
_cell.length_b   1.000
_cell.length_c   1.000
_cell.angle_alpha   90.00
_cell.angle_beta   90.00
_cell.angle_gamma   90.00
#
_symmetry.space_group_name_H-M   'P 1'
#
loop_
_entity.id
_entity.type
_entity.pdbx_description
1 polymer ?
#
loop_
_entity_poly.entity_id
_entity_poly.type
_entity_poly.pdbx_seq_one_letter_code
_entity_poly.pdbx_strand_id
1 'polypeptide(L)'
;QILIALWKALSEFEHDSNDEVVFYVVEEPEAHLHPHQQRKLASYLSSELQSQCLITTHSPQIASSFSPSSIIRLFKKDFSTIAASNGCTKELEKAWEELGYRMSIIPAEAFFSSGVFLVEGPSEEILYKELLLKNKVDIDYYNLSVFAVGGIQFKVFAAVLRALEIPFSLRTDNDISTVEMNCRVHGFNKNDWRIQT
;
A
#
# COMPACT_ATOMS: atom_id res chain seq x y z
N GLN A 1 -1.68 -4.80 23.84
CA GLN A 1 -2.82 -5.76 23.75
C GLN A 1 -3.75 -5.66 24.96
N ILE A 2 -3.27 -5.85 26.20
CA ILE A 2 -4.12 -5.73 27.41
C ILE A 2 -4.73 -4.32 27.55
N LEU A 3 -3.94 -3.27 27.29
CA LEU A 3 -4.41 -1.89 27.41
C LEU A 3 -5.59 -1.59 26.48
N ILE A 4 -5.49 -1.90 25.18
CA ILE A 4 -6.55 -1.65 24.20
C ILE A 4 -7.82 -2.43 24.55
N ALA A 5 -7.68 -3.70 24.96
CA ALA A 5 -8.82 -4.52 25.36
C ALA A 5 -9.50 -3.99 26.64
N LEU A 6 -8.71 -3.50 27.60
CA LEU A 6 -9.23 -2.88 28.83
C LEU A 6 -9.97 -1.58 28.52
N TRP A 7 -9.39 -0.71 27.68
CA TRP A 7 -10.02 0.53 27.25
C TRP A 7 -11.32 0.28 26.49
N LYS A 8 -11.35 -0.73 25.61
CA LYS A 8 -12.59 -1.17 24.95
C LYS A 8 -13.64 -1.57 25.98
N ALA A 9 -13.29 -2.44 26.92
CA ALA A 9 -14.22 -2.91 27.94
C ALA A 9 -14.74 -1.73 28.78
N LEU A 10 -13.86 -0.83 29.24
CA LEU A 10 -14.25 0.38 29.96
C LEU A 10 -15.19 1.25 29.13
N SER A 11 -14.90 1.46 27.85
CA SER A 11 -15.75 2.24 26.96
C SER A 11 -17.14 1.61 26.79
N GLU A 12 -17.23 0.28 26.66
CA GLU A 12 -18.50 -0.45 26.58
C GLU A 12 -19.30 -0.40 27.90
N PHE A 13 -18.61 -0.28 29.04
CA PHE A 13 -19.26 -0.10 30.35
C PHE A 13 -19.74 1.32 30.60
N GLU A 14 -19.00 2.32 30.14
CA GLU A 14 -19.25 3.73 30.46
C GLU A 14 -20.19 4.42 29.46
N HIS A 15 -20.19 4.02 28.19
CA HIS A 15 -20.91 4.73 27.13
C HIS A 15 -22.05 3.88 26.58
N ASP A 16 -23.25 4.46 26.49
CA ASP A 16 -24.38 3.84 25.82
C ASP A 16 -24.29 4.10 24.31
N SER A 17 -24.17 3.03 23.53
CA SER A 17 -23.94 3.09 22.08
C SER A 17 -25.11 3.70 21.29
N ASN A 18 -26.27 3.92 21.93
CA ASN A 18 -27.41 4.62 21.32
C ASN A 18 -27.33 6.14 21.38
N ASP A 19 -26.67 6.71 22.38
CA ASP A 19 -26.64 8.16 22.61
C ASP A 19 -25.26 8.80 22.37
N GLU A 20 -24.19 8.00 22.37
CA GLU A 20 -22.82 8.49 22.29
C GLU A 20 -22.01 7.87 21.14
N VAL A 21 -21.34 8.72 20.36
CA VAL A 21 -20.43 8.29 19.29
C VAL A 21 -19.00 8.29 19.81
N VAL A 22 -18.43 7.10 19.98
CA VAL A 22 -17.04 6.93 20.42
C VAL A 22 -16.12 6.77 19.20
N PHE A 23 -14.99 7.49 19.21
CA PHE A 23 -13.91 7.32 18.24
C PHE A 23 -12.66 6.81 18.94
N TYR A 24 -12.05 5.76 18.40
CA TYR A 24 -10.78 5.25 18.89
C TYR A 24 -9.65 5.79 18.02
N VAL A 25 -8.67 6.46 18.63
CA VAL A 25 -7.46 6.93 17.91
C VAL A 25 -6.26 6.23 18.50
N VAL A 26 -5.54 5.47 17.67
CA VAL A 26 -4.39 4.67 18.10
C VAL A 26 -3.18 5.02 17.24
N GLU A 27 -2.14 5.52 17.89
CA GLU A 27 -0.87 5.81 17.24
C GLU A 27 0.06 4.60 17.34
N GLU A 28 0.61 4.17 16.20
CA GLU A 28 1.61 3.09 16.06
C GLU A 28 1.37 1.87 16.98
N PRO A 29 0.21 1.18 16.86
CA PRO A 29 -0.12 0.03 17.70
C PRO A 29 0.88 -1.15 17.60
N GLU A 30 1.70 -1.17 16.55
CA GLU A 30 2.76 -2.15 16.30
C GLU A 30 4.00 -1.99 17.17
N ALA A 31 4.17 -0.87 17.88
CA ALA A 31 5.40 -0.58 18.61
C ALA A 31 5.76 -1.74 19.56
N HIS A 32 6.99 -2.25 19.43
CA HIS A 32 7.52 -3.39 20.20
C HIS A 32 6.81 -4.74 20.01
N LEU A 33 5.99 -4.91 18.95
CA LEU A 33 5.32 -6.19 18.65
C LEU A 33 6.02 -6.96 17.54
N HIS A 34 6.08 -8.28 17.68
CA HIS A 34 6.51 -9.16 16.61
C HIS A 34 5.47 -9.21 15.47
N PRO A 35 5.86 -9.50 14.21
CA PRO A 35 4.95 -9.48 13.06
C PRO A 35 3.67 -10.32 13.22
N HIS A 36 3.75 -11.49 13.87
CA HIS A 36 2.58 -12.31 14.16
C HIS A 36 1.60 -11.64 15.13
N GLN A 37 2.12 -10.90 16.12
CA GLN A 37 1.31 -10.14 17.07
C GLN A 37 0.68 -8.91 16.42
N GLN A 38 1.40 -8.26 15.49
CA GLN A 38 0.87 -7.14 14.70
C GLN A 38 -0.34 -7.57 13.87
N ARG A 39 -0.27 -8.72 13.18
CA ARG A 39 -1.42 -9.27 12.44
C ARG A 39 -2.60 -9.57 13.35
N LYS A 40 -2.36 -10.22 14.51
CA LYS A 40 -3.42 -10.53 15.46
C LYS A 40 -4.07 -9.25 16.02
N LEU A 41 -3.26 -8.22 16.27
CA LEU A 41 -3.73 -6.92 16.72
C LEU A 41 -4.55 -6.21 15.64
N ALA A 42 -4.10 -6.22 14.39
CA ALA A 42 -4.83 -5.60 13.29
C ALA A 42 -6.19 -6.30 13.07
N SER A 43 -6.24 -7.63 13.13
CA SER A 43 -7.52 -8.36 13.10
C SER A 43 -8.44 -7.94 14.25
N TYR A 44 -7.91 -7.84 15.48
CA TYR A 44 -8.67 -7.40 16.64
C TYR A 44 -9.23 -5.98 16.44
N LEU A 45 -8.39 -5.03 16.00
CA LEU A 45 -8.81 -3.66 15.77
C LEU A 45 -9.85 -3.54 14.65
N SER A 46 -9.78 -4.39 13.61
CA SER A 46 -10.73 -4.36 12.50
C SER A 46 -12.06 -5.07 12.80
N SER A 47 -12.08 -6.12 13.62
CA SER A 47 -13.30 -6.93 13.82
C SER A 47 -13.99 -6.70 15.16
N GLU A 48 -13.24 -6.34 16.20
CA GLU A 48 -13.76 -6.29 17.57
C GLU A 48 -14.17 -4.88 17.99
N LEU A 49 -13.64 -3.83 17.37
CA LEU A 49 -14.06 -2.46 17.63
C LEU A 49 -15.27 -2.13 16.75
N GLN A 50 -16.45 -2.03 17.37
CA GLN A 50 -17.70 -1.69 16.67
C GLN A 50 -17.79 -0.21 16.29
N SER A 51 -16.97 0.65 16.91
CA SER A 51 -16.94 2.10 16.68
C SER A 51 -15.83 2.50 15.72
N GLN A 52 -15.90 3.72 15.18
CA GLN A 52 -14.92 4.23 14.22
C GLN A 52 -13.52 4.30 14.85
N CYS A 53 -12.55 3.63 14.22
CA CYS A 53 -11.16 3.60 14.66
C CYS A 53 -10.24 4.27 13.63
N LEU A 54 -9.42 5.21 14.08
CA LEU A 54 -8.35 5.85 13.33
C LEU A 54 -7.02 5.31 13.82
N ILE A 55 -6.24 4.73 12.92
CA ILE A 55 -4.96 4.10 13.24
C ILE A 55 -3.89 4.73 12.37
N THR A 56 -2.78 5.14 12.99
CA THR A 56 -1.54 5.44 12.25
C THR A 56 -0.60 4.24 12.37
N THR A 57 0.05 3.88 11.28
CA THR A 57 0.96 2.73 11.26
C THR A 57 2.03 2.92 10.19
N HIS A 58 3.24 2.49 10.50
CA HIS A 58 4.34 2.29 9.56
C HIS A 58 4.54 0.80 9.23
N SER A 59 3.70 -0.09 9.78
CA SER A 59 3.79 -1.53 9.55
C SER A 59 2.98 -2.00 8.35
N PRO A 60 3.63 -2.65 7.36
CA PRO A 60 2.93 -3.37 6.29
C PRO A 60 2.00 -4.46 6.82
N GLN A 61 2.32 -5.09 7.95
CA GLN A 61 1.49 -6.17 8.51
C GLN A 61 0.14 -5.65 8.98
N ILE A 62 0.11 -4.46 9.58
CA ILE A 62 -1.13 -3.82 10.01
C ILE A 62 -1.90 -3.33 8.78
N ALA A 63 -1.26 -2.56 7.89
CA ALA A 63 -1.90 -2.04 6.67
C ALA A 63 -2.54 -3.15 5.82
N SER A 64 -1.87 -4.31 5.67
CA SER A 64 -2.38 -5.46 4.90
C SER A 64 -3.67 -6.09 5.46
N SER A 65 -3.97 -5.85 6.73
CA SER A 65 -5.10 -6.49 7.41
C SER A 65 -6.40 -5.68 7.30
N PHE A 66 -6.32 -4.44 6.80
CA PHE A 66 -7.47 -3.57 6.60
C PHE A 66 -7.92 -3.58 5.13
N SER A 67 -9.20 -3.27 4.91
CA SER A 67 -9.69 -3.04 3.56
C SER A 67 -8.89 -1.88 2.94
N PRO A 68 -8.43 -2.00 1.70
CA PRO A 68 -7.69 -0.90 1.11
C PRO A 68 -8.52 0.38 0.90
N SER A 69 -9.85 0.27 0.86
CA SER A 69 -10.77 1.42 0.87
C SER A 69 -10.72 2.23 2.17
N SER A 70 -10.24 1.65 3.27
CA SER A 70 -10.01 2.35 4.55
C SER A 70 -8.57 2.83 4.74
N ILE A 71 -7.68 2.61 3.75
CA ILE A 71 -6.28 3.03 3.84
C ILE A 71 -6.11 4.41 3.22
N ILE A 72 -5.59 5.34 4.02
CA ILE A 72 -5.19 6.68 3.56
C ILE A 72 -3.67 6.76 3.59
N ARG A 73 -3.04 6.88 2.42
CA ARG A 73 -1.60 7.11 2.31
C ARG A 73 -1.29 8.60 2.50
N LEU A 74 -0.46 8.92 3.46
CA LEU A 74 0.10 10.25 3.68
C LEU A 74 1.54 10.30 3.17
N PHE A 75 1.89 11.32 2.39
CA PHE A 75 3.25 11.51 1.89
C PHE A 75 3.61 12.99 1.80
N LYS A 76 4.91 13.29 1.70
CA LYS A 76 5.41 14.67 1.61
C LYS A 76 5.49 15.12 0.16
N LYS A 77 4.94 16.31 -0.13
CA LYS A 77 5.07 17.01 -1.40
C LYS A 77 5.22 18.50 -1.12
N ASP A 78 6.21 19.14 -1.75
CA ASP A 78 6.45 20.60 -1.64
C ASP A 78 6.48 21.12 -0.20
N PHE A 79 7.21 20.43 0.70
CA PHE A 79 7.32 20.73 2.14
C PHE A 79 6.01 20.59 2.96
N SER A 80 4.95 20.06 2.37
CA SER A 80 3.67 19.78 3.02
C SER A 80 3.39 18.28 3.07
N THR A 81 2.61 17.84 4.06
CA THR A 81 2.07 16.47 4.09
C THR A 81 0.71 16.48 3.40
N ILE A 82 0.56 15.65 2.37
CA ILE A 82 -0.67 15.50 1.61
C ILE A 82 -1.19 14.07 1.71
N ALA A 83 -2.51 13.92 1.66
CA ALA A 83 -3.16 12.63 1.51
C ALA A 83 -3.27 12.32 0.01
N ALA A 84 -2.88 11.09 -0.37
CA ALA A 84 -3.05 10.62 -1.74
C ALA A 84 -4.52 10.68 -2.16
N SER A 85 -4.78 11.15 -3.39
CA SER A 85 -6.11 11.31 -3.98
C SER A 85 -7.08 12.09 -3.09
N ASN A 86 -6.60 13.07 -2.31
CA ASN A 86 -7.37 13.82 -1.32
C ASN A 86 -8.05 12.95 -0.23
N GLY A 87 -7.56 11.72 0.00
CA GLY A 87 -8.10 10.78 0.98
C GLY A 87 -9.14 9.81 0.38
N CYS A 88 -10.19 9.50 1.13
CA CYS A 88 -11.24 8.57 0.72
C CYS A 88 -12.16 9.19 -0.34
N THR A 89 -11.75 9.13 -1.60
CA THR A 89 -12.53 9.58 -2.76
C THR A 89 -13.31 8.44 -3.40
N LYS A 90 -14.40 8.77 -4.11
CA LYS A 90 -15.23 7.77 -4.81
C LYS A 90 -14.48 7.09 -5.96
N GLU A 91 -13.49 7.76 -6.55
CA GLU A 91 -12.62 7.15 -7.55
C GLU A 91 -11.73 6.06 -6.94
N LEU A 92 -11.22 6.29 -5.72
CA LEU A 92 -10.46 5.32 -4.96
C LEU A 92 -11.36 4.13 -4.57
N GLU A 93 -12.58 4.40 -4.09
CA GLU A 93 -13.58 3.37 -3.77
C GLU A 93 -13.90 2.48 -4.98
N LYS A 94 -14.15 3.05 -6.16
CA LYS A 94 -14.38 2.29 -7.40
C LYS A 94 -13.16 1.46 -7.82
N ALA A 95 -11.96 2.04 -7.75
CA ALA A 95 -10.73 1.30 -8.02
C ALA A 95 -10.60 0.10 -7.07
N TRP A 96 -10.97 0.27 -5.80
CA TRP A 96 -10.96 -0.81 -4.82
C TRP A 96 -12.09 -1.83 -4.98
N GLU A 97 -13.29 -1.44 -5.40
CA GLU A 97 -14.39 -2.36 -5.72
C GLU A 97 -14.04 -3.26 -6.92
N GLU A 98 -13.44 -2.70 -7.96
CA GLU A 98 -12.89 -3.47 -9.09
C GLU A 98 -11.77 -4.44 -8.64
N LEU A 99 -11.07 -4.07 -7.55
CA LEU A 99 -10.10 -4.94 -6.87
C LEU A 99 -10.70 -5.91 -5.85
N GLY A 100 -11.95 -5.75 -5.42
CA GLY A 100 -12.51 -6.43 -4.25
C GLY A 100 -12.50 -7.96 -4.33
N TYR A 101 -12.53 -8.52 -5.54
CA TYR A 101 -12.38 -9.97 -5.77
C TYR A 101 -10.92 -10.46 -5.78
N ARG A 102 -9.97 -9.54 -5.62
CA ARG A 102 -8.53 -9.69 -5.90
C ARG A 102 -7.68 -8.93 -4.86
N MET A 103 -8.21 -8.83 -3.63
CA MET A 103 -7.68 -8.02 -2.52
C MET A 103 -6.26 -8.41 -2.07
N SER A 104 -5.79 -9.61 -2.40
CA SER A 104 -4.46 -10.14 -2.00
C SER A 104 -3.32 -9.69 -2.91
N ILE A 105 -3.58 -8.81 -3.87
CA ILE A 105 -2.65 -8.58 -4.99
C ILE A 105 -1.51 -7.63 -4.63
N ILE A 106 -1.73 -6.61 -3.79
CA ILE A 106 -0.70 -5.58 -3.56
C ILE A 106 0.12 -5.94 -2.32
N PRO A 107 1.46 -6.08 -2.46
CA PRO A 107 2.33 -6.19 -1.31
C PRO A 107 2.15 -4.97 -0.43
N ALA A 108 1.87 -5.16 0.86
CA ALA A 108 1.64 -4.03 1.75
C ALA A 108 2.86 -3.10 1.89
N GLU A 109 4.05 -3.58 1.53
CA GLU A 109 5.25 -2.78 1.37
C GLU A 109 5.06 -1.64 0.35
N ALA A 110 4.31 -1.87 -0.74
CA ALA A 110 4.05 -0.87 -1.78
C ALA A 110 3.43 0.41 -1.23
N PHE A 111 2.61 0.33 -0.18
CA PHE A 111 2.01 1.51 0.45
C PHE A 111 3.05 2.48 1.01
N PHE A 112 4.22 1.97 1.40
CA PHE A 112 5.29 2.73 2.03
C PHE A 112 6.42 3.10 1.06
N SER A 113 6.45 2.50 -0.13
CA SER A 113 7.45 2.77 -1.15
C SER A 113 7.30 4.18 -1.74
N SER A 114 8.42 4.83 -2.02
CA SER A 114 8.49 6.08 -2.77
C SER A 114 8.26 5.87 -4.25
N GLY A 115 8.54 4.67 -4.76
CA GLY A 115 8.19 4.26 -6.12
C GLY A 115 8.22 2.74 -6.26
N VAL A 116 7.51 2.24 -7.28
CA VAL A 116 7.33 0.79 -7.49
C VAL A 116 7.73 0.40 -8.92
N PHE A 117 8.55 -0.64 -9.04
CA PHE A 117 8.87 -1.25 -10.33
C PHE A 117 8.17 -2.61 -10.45
N LEU A 118 7.19 -2.68 -11.35
CA LEU A 118 6.39 -3.87 -11.60
C LEU A 118 7.05 -4.73 -12.68
N VAL A 119 7.24 -6.01 -12.39
CA VAL A 119 7.79 -7.00 -13.32
C VAL A 119 6.83 -8.17 -13.48
N GLU A 120 6.99 -8.96 -14.54
CA GLU A 120 6.05 -10.03 -14.86
C GLU A 120 6.11 -11.20 -13.89
N GLY A 121 7.30 -11.67 -13.57
CA GLY A 121 7.53 -12.83 -12.71
C GLY A 121 8.66 -12.66 -11.71
N PRO A 122 8.84 -13.66 -10.83
CA PRO A 122 9.87 -13.64 -9.80
C PRO A 122 11.29 -13.73 -10.39
N SER A 123 11.44 -14.32 -11.59
CA SER A 123 12.71 -14.40 -12.30
C SER A 123 13.22 -13.00 -12.67
N GLU A 124 12.35 -12.16 -13.21
CA GLU A 124 12.66 -10.77 -13.55
C GLU A 124 12.94 -9.95 -12.29
N GLU A 125 12.18 -10.19 -11.21
CA GLU A 125 12.39 -9.49 -9.94
C GLU A 125 13.82 -9.68 -9.43
N ILE A 126 14.31 -10.92 -9.41
CA ILE A 126 15.69 -11.24 -9.01
C ILE A 126 16.68 -10.60 -10.00
N LEU A 127 16.44 -10.74 -11.30
CA LEU A 127 17.32 -10.18 -12.34
C LEU A 127 17.49 -8.67 -12.19
N TYR A 128 16.39 -7.92 -12.02
CA TYR A 128 16.45 -6.47 -11.91
C TYR A 128 17.07 -6.01 -10.59
N LYS A 129 16.80 -6.71 -9.47
CA LYS A 129 17.49 -6.44 -8.20
C LYS A 129 19.01 -6.57 -8.35
N GLU A 130 19.47 -7.65 -8.97
CA GLU A 130 20.91 -7.88 -9.24
C GLU A 130 21.51 -6.85 -10.22
N LEU A 131 20.77 -6.45 -11.25
CA LEU A 131 21.21 -5.41 -12.19
C LEU A 131 21.35 -4.05 -11.51
N LEU A 132 20.42 -3.68 -10.62
CA LEU A 132 20.48 -2.42 -9.87
C LEU A 132 21.68 -2.42 -8.93
N LEU A 133 21.92 -3.52 -8.22
CA LEU A 133 23.10 -3.69 -7.37
C LEU A 133 24.42 -3.56 -8.17
N LYS A 134 24.51 -4.19 -9.35
CA LYS A 134 25.69 -4.05 -10.22
C LYS A 134 25.92 -2.63 -10.72
N ASN A 135 24.85 -1.88 -10.95
CA ASN A 135 24.90 -0.46 -11.34
C ASN A 135 25.08 0.48 -10.14
N LYS A 136 25.32 -0.05 -8.93
CA LYS A 136 25.49 0.72 -7.68
C LYS A 136 24.26 1.56 -7.33
N VAL A 137 23.07 1.08 -7.69
CA VAL A 137 21.79 1.67 -7.28
C VAL A 137 21.28 0.89 -6.08
N ASP A 138 21.22 1.54 -4.93
CA ASP A 138 20.66 0.98 -3.70
C ASP A 138 19.15 1.27 -3.64
N ILE A 139 18.34 0.26 -3.94
CA ILE A 139 16.87 0.39 -3.97
C ILE A 139 16.29 0.74 -2.61
N ASP A 140 16.86 0.24 -1.52
CA ASP A 140 16.37 0.46 -0.17
C ASP A 140 16.68 1.91 0.27
N TYR A 141 17.86 2.43 -0.10
CA TYR A 141 18.20 3.84 0.13
C TYR A 141 17.23 4.81 -0.54
N TYR A 142 16.80 4.52 -1.77
CA TYR A 142 15.82 5.33 -2.49
C TYR A 142 14.37 4.99 -2.15
N ASN A 143 14.14 4.06 -1.21
CA ASN A 143 12.80 3.56 -0.84
C ASN A 143 11.98 3.12 -2.07
N LEU A 144 12.62 2.36 -2.97
CA LEU A 144 12.04 1.79 -4.18
C LEU A 144 11.81 0.30 -3.99
N SER A 145 10.64 -0.19 -4.41
CA SER A 145 10.33 -1.62 -4.34
C SER A 145 10.16 -2.23 -5.74
N VAL A 146 10.64 -3.45 -5.91
CA VAL A 146 10.47 -4.24 -7.15
C VAL A 146 9.54 -5.42 -6.84
N PHE A 147 8.41 -5.53 -7.56
CA PHE A 147 7.40 -6.56 -7.32
C PHE A 147 7.04 -7.33 -8.58
N ALA A 148 7.03 -8.65 -8.48
CA ALA A 148 6.44 -9.53 -9.48
C ALA A 148 4.90 -9.54 -9.44
N VAL A 149 4.27 -9.32 -10.60
CA VAL A 149 2.81 -9.20 -10.78
C VAL A 149 2.14 -10.54 -11.12
N GLY A 150 2.90 -11.52 -11.61
CA GLY A 150 2.36 -12.82 -12.05
C GLY A 150 1.59 -12.74 -13.37
N GLY A 151 2.06 -11.94 -14.34
CA GLY A 151 1.51 -11.87 -15.70
C GLY A 151 0.29 -10.97 -15.89
N ILE A 152 -0.91 -11.43 -15.52
CA ILE A 152 -2.16 -10.92 -16.14
C ILE A 152 -2.71 -9.64 -15.48
N GLN A 153 -2.10 -9.14 -14.40
CA GLN A 153 -2.76 -8.19 -13.50
C GLN A 153 -2.16 -6.78 -13.46
N PHE A 154 -1.30 -6.41 -14.43
CA PHE A 154 -0.68 -5.09 -14.46
C PHE A 154 -1.67 -3.93 -14.41
N LYS A 155 -2.81 -4.03 -15.11
CA LYS A 155 -3.84 -2.97 -15.12
C LYS A 155 -4.39 -2.68 -13.72
N VAL A 156 -4.55 -3.72 -12.92
CA VAL A 156 -5.10 -3.65 -11.56
C VAL A 156 -4.09 -2.99 -10.62
N PHE A 157 -2.83 -3.45 -10.64
CA PHE A 157 -1.75 -2.81 -9.89
C PHE A 157 -1.58 -1.35 -10.26
N ALA A 158 -1.55 -1.05 -11.56
CA ALA A 158 -1.40 0.31 -12.04
C ALA A 158 -2.56 1.21 -11.60
N ALA A 159 -3.80 0.72 -11.63
CA ALA A 159 -4.96 1.50 -11.16
C ALA A 159 -4.80 1.89 -9.70
N VAL A 160 -4.37 0.96 -8.84
CA VAL A 160 -4.18 1.26 -7.42
C VAL A 160 -2.98 2.15 -7.16
N LEU A 161 -1.84 1.89 -7.79
CA LEU A 161 -0.66 2.73 -7.60
C LEU A 161 -0.96 4.17 -8.05
N ARG A 162 -1.76 4.36 -9.11
CA ARG A 162 -2.27 5.70 -9.47
C ARG A 162 -3.17 6.28 -8.39
N ALA A 163 -4.11 5.50 -7.87
CA ALA A 163 -5.05 5.95 -6.85
C ALA A 163 -4.34 6.31 -5.52
N LEU A 164 -3.20 5.68 -5.25
CA LEU A 164 -2.33 5.97 -4.10
C LEU A 164 -1.27 7.04 -4.39
N GLU A 165 -1.28 7.64 -5.59
CA GLU A 165 -0.27 8.61 -6.06
C GLU A 165 1.17 8.11 -5.94
N ILE A 166 1.38 6.81 -6.17
CA ILE A 166 2.68 6.16 -6.13
C ILE A 166 3.25 6.15 -7.55
N PRO A 167 4.43 6.75 -7.79
CA PRO A 167 5.06 6.66 -9.09
C PRO A 167 5.47 5.20 -9.34
N PHE A 168 5.10 4.66 -10.50
CA PHE A 168 5.46 3.30 -10.87
C PHE A 168 5.92 3.21 -12.32
N SER A 169 6.77 2.22 -12.57
CA SER A 169 7.18 1.78 -13.90
C SER A 169 6.88 0.28 -14.01
N LEU A 170 6.56 -0.19 -15.22
CA LEU A 170 6.26 -1.60 -15.46
C LEU A 170 7.10 -2.14 -16.61
N ARG A 171 7.46 -3.41 -16.51
CA ARG A 171 8.14 -4.17 -17.55
C ARG A 171 7.52 -5.55 -17.68
N THR A 172 7.08 -5.87 -18.89
CA THR A 172 6.49 -7.15 -19.27
C THR A 172 7.27 -7.72 -20.45
N ASP A 173 7.31 -9.05 -20.59
CA ASP A 173 7.76 -9.66 -21.83
C ASP A 173 6.74 -9.33 -22.93
N ASN A 174 7.22 -9.18 -24.16
CA ASN A 174 6.46 -8.60 -25.28
C ASN A 174 5.51 -9.62 -25.94
N ASP A 175 4.86 -10.45 -25.12
CA ASP A 175 3.91 -11.48 -25.55
C ASP A 175 2.54 -10.84 -25.85
N ILE A 176 2.41 -10.18 -27.02
CA ILE A 176 1.19 -9.79 -27.79
C ILE A 176 0.01 -9.13 -27.00
N SER A 177 0.13 -8.87 -25.72
CA SER A 177 -0.88 -8.21 -24.90
C SER A 177 -0.52 -6.74 -24.80
N THR A 178 -0.98 -5.96 -25.78
CA THR A 178 -0.86 -4.50 -25.82
C THR A 178 -1.66 -3.91 -24.65
N VAL A 179 -1.02 -3.80 -23.50
CA VAL A 179 -1.58 -3.10 -22.36
C VAL A 179 -1.34 -1.61 -22.60
N GLU A 180 -2.25 -0.97 -23.33
CA GLU A 180 -2.29 0.49 -23.42
C GLU A 180 -2.60 1.05 -22.02
N MET A 181 -1.57 1.61 -21.39
CA MET A 181 -1.72 2.40 -20.19
C MET A 181 -1.18 3.80 -20.46
N ASN A 182 -1.98 4.80 -20.10
CA ASN A 182 -1.62 6.22 -20.17
C ASN A 182 -0.67 6.60 -19.02
N CYS A 183 0.43 5.84 -18.87
CA CYS A 183 1.56 6.14 -18.00
C CYS A 183 2.81 6.13 -18.87
N ARG A 184 3.90 6.79 -18.46
CA ARG A 184 5.19 6.71 -19.17
C ARG A 184 5.70 5.26 -19.13
N VAL A 185 5.27 4.44 -20.09
CA VAL A 185 5.82 3.11 -20.33
C VAL A 185 7.15 3.35 -21.02
N HIS A 186 8.26 3.26 -20.28
CA HIS A 186 9.59 3.25 -20.87
C HIS A 186 9.83 1.88 -21.53
N GLY A 187 9.27 1.73 -22.73
CA GLY A 187 9.76 0.75 -23.68
C GLY A 187 11.20 1.12 -24.06
N PHE A 188 12.15 0.22 -23.81
CA PHE A 188 13.54 0.37 -24.22
C PHE A 188 13.62 0.76 -25.71
N ASN A 189 13.89 2.03 -25.99
CA ASN A 189 14.52 2.43 -27.23
C ASN A 189 16.03 2.42 -26.94
N LYS A 190 16.82 1.71 -27.75
CA LYS A 190 18.24 1.37 -27.48
C LYS A 190 19.18 2.59 -27.26
N ASN A 191 18.68 3.82 -27.33
CA ASN A 191 19.49 5.03 -27.44
C ASN A 191 19.25 6.13 -26.38
N ASP A 192 18.41 5.95 -25.36
CA ASP A 192 18.09 7.08 -24.45
C ASP A 192 18.34 6.75 -22.97
N TRP A 193 19.53 7.11 -22.48
CA TRP A 193 20.00 6.94 -21.10
C TRP A 193 19.85 8.20 -20.24
N ARG A 194 18.93 9.12 -20.60
CA ARG A 194 18.80 10.39 -19.88
C ARG A 194 17.56 10.44 -19.01
N ILE A 195 17.78 10.30 -17.71
CA ILE A 195 16.87 10.78 -16.66
C ILE A 195 16.76 12.30 -16.87
N GLN A 196 15.62 12.78 -17.36
CA GLN A 196 15.30 14.19 -17.32
C GLN A 196 14.66 14.47 -15.96
N THR A 197 15.33 15.37 -15.22
CA THR A 197 14.91 16.03 -13.97
C THR A 197 13.51 16.60 -14.04
#